data_AF-A0A2D4ZFW5-F1
#
_entry.id   AF-A0A2D4ZFW5-F1
#
_cell.length_a   1.000
_cell.length_b   1.000
_cell.length_c   1.000
_cell.angle_alpha   90.00
_cell.angle_beta   90.00
_cell.angle_gamma   90.00
#
_symmetry.space_group_name_H-M   'P 1'
#
loop_
_entity.id
_entity.type
_entity.pdbx_description
1 polymer ?
#
loop_
_entity_poly.entity_id
_entity_poly.type
_entity_poly.pdbx_seq_one_letter_code
_entity_poly.pdbx_strand_id
1 'polypeptide(L)'
;MTNNSISKKRVDSVFSTLQEKAKTASVRTKLARIHNACEKISENTVVSVANVVRYIAEEGVKLSKRTIYNDREGGNPYKELIEEWMKHSELVHSEKKSRVKNVDTETALSLVDEEDLAKIPDIALRHKFSLMYGELRSLRNQVTILKDVKALPSVSQSQIAYEANNDDLLTYQGNNKELSDYEREVIKDFLSAKLTPLAFDEDGALVSKSVIKRDETLSGEGLKEILEKLIQ
;
A
#
# COMPACT_ATOMS: atom_id res chain seq x y z
N MET A 1 -22.02 -7.20 -3.87
CA MET A 1 -22.21 -8.07 -5.06
C MET A 1 -23.43 -7.68 -5.93
N THR A 2 -24.13 -6.57 -5.67
CA THR A 2 -25.42 -6.25 -6.30
C THR A 2 -25.33 -5.34 -7.53
N ASN A 3 -24.46 -4.32 -7.54
CA ASN A 3 -24.45 -3.30 -8.60
C ASN A 3 -24.00 -3.79 -9.98
N ASN A 4 -23.02 -4.70 -10.04
CA ASN A 4 -22.51 -5.24 -11.30
C ASN A 4 -23.56 -6.15 -12.01
N SER A 5 -24.24 -7.00 -11.23
CA SER A 5 -25.33 -7.86 -11.72
C SER A 5 -26.51 -7.04 -12.26
N ILE A 6 -26.88 -5.97 -11.56
CA ILE A 6 -27.99 -5.09 -11.97
C ILE A 6 -27.64 -4.31 -13.24
N SER A 7 -26.42 -3.77 -13.33
CA SER A 7 -26.01 -3.01 -14.51
C SER A 7 -25.83 -3.89 -15.75
N LYS A 8 -25.34 -5.14 -15.62
CA LYS A 8 -25.29 -6.09 -16.74
C LYS A 8 -26.69 -6.43 -17.26
N LYS A 9 -27.64 -6.75 -16.37
CA LYS A 9 -29.04 -7.01 -16.75
C LYS A 9 -29.68 -5.83 -17.49
N ARG A 10 -29.34 -4.59 -17.11
CA ARG A 10 -29.80 -3.39 -17.82
C ARG A 10 -29.25 -3.35 -19.24
N VAL A 11 -27.96 -3.60 -19.44
CA VAL A 11 -27.35 -3.66 -20.78
C VAL A 11 -28.00 -4.74 -21.65
N ASP A 12 -28.26 -5.93 -21.08
CA ASP A 12 -28.92 -7.04 -21.78
C ASP A 12 -30.36 -6.69 -22.20
N SER A 13 -31.09 -5.95 -21.35
CA SER A 13 -32.44 -5.46 -21.66
C SER A 13 -32.43 -4.42 -22.79
N VAL A 14 -31.46 -3.50 -22.80
CA VAL A 14 -31.28 -2.52 -23.88
C VAL A 14 -30.92 -3.23 -25.17
N PHE A 15 -30.04 -4.21 -25.13
CA PHE A 15 -29.72 -5.02 -26.31
C PHE A 15 -30.96 -5.73 -26.89
N SER A 16 -31.78 -6.34 -26.04
CA SER A 16 -33.00 -7.04 -26.46
C SER A 16 -34.01 -6.09 -27.12
N THR A 17 -34.25 -4.93 -26.51
CA THR A 17 -35.15 -3.91 -27.09
C THR A 17 -34.63 -3.34 -28.41
N LEU A 18 -33.32 -3.15 -28.55
CA LEU A 18 -32.71 -2.69 -29.80
C LEU A 18 -32.76 -3.76 -30.90
N GLN A 19 -32.65 -5.04 -30.54
CA GLN A 19 -32.84 -6.16 -31.46
C GLN A 19 -34.26 -6.19 -32.03
N GLU A 20 -35.27 -6.01 -31.18
CA GLU A 20 -36.69 -5.99 -31.57
C GLU A 20 -37.01 -4.78 -32.46
N LYS A 21 -36.50 -3.59 -32.11
CA LYS A 21 -36.70 -2.35 -32.88
C LYS A 21 -35.93 -2.33 -34.21
N ALA A 22 -34.90 -3.17 -34.38
CA ALA A 22 -34.11 -3.19 -35.59
C ALA A 22 -34.92 -3.70 -36.79
N LYS A 23 -35.08 -2.82 -37.80
CA LYS A 23 -35.86 -3.09 -39.02
C LYS A 23 -35.22 -4.11 -39.96
N THR A 24 -33.88 -4.25 -39.93
CA THR A 24 -33.13 -5.06 -40.91
C THR A 24 -32.29 -6.12 -40.20
N ALA A 25 -32.24 -7.34 -40.77
CA ALA A 25 -31.41 -8.44 -40.27
C ALA A 25 -29.94 -8.05 -40.12
N SER A 26 -29.39 -7.29 -41.08
CA SER A 26 -28.02 -6.77 -41.03
C SER A 26 -27.74 -5.90 -39.79
N VAL A 27 -28.72 -5.11 -39.33
CA VAL A 27 -28.60 -4.28 -38.13
C VAL A 27 -28.60 -5.15 -36.88
N ARG A 28 -29.47 -6.17 -36.82
CA ARG A 28 -29.50 -7.14 -35.71
C ARG A 28 -28.18 -7.90 -35.58
N THR A 29 -27.64 -8.40 -36.70
CA THR A 29 -26.35 -9.10 -36.72
C THR A 29 -25.21 -8.18 -36.25
N LYS A 30 -25.19 -6.92 -36.70
CA LYS A 30 -24.19 -5.95 -36.23
C LYS A 30 -24.34 -5.62 -34.74
N LEU A 31 -25.56 -5.44 -34.24
CA LEU A 31 -25.82 -5.22 -32.82
C LEU A 31 -25.33 -6.39 -31.98
N ALA A 32 -25.60 -7.64 -32.40
CA ALA A 32 -25.13 -8.83 -31.69
C ALA A 32 -23.60 -8.90 -31.63
N ARG A 33 -22.93 -8.57 -32.74
CA ARG A 33 -21.45 -8.50 -32.76
C ARG A 33 -20.91 -7.39 -31.86
N ILE A 34 -21.54 -6.22 -31.85
CA ILE A 34 -21.16 -5.13 -30.95
C ILE A 34 -21.38 -5.54 -29.49
N HIS A 35 -22.50 -6.16 -29.17
CA HIS A 35 -22.79 -6.63 -27.81
C HIS A 35 -21.71 -7.62 -27.32
N ASN A 36 -21.38 -8.64 -28.12
CA ASN A 36 -20.33 -9.60 -27.78
C ASN A 36 -18.93 -8.96 -27.68
N ALA A 37 -18.62 -8.01 -28.57
CA ALA A 37 -17.37 -7.27 -28.52
C ALA A 37 -17.26 -6.45 -27.23
N CYS A 38 -18.31 -5.71 -26.87
CA CYS A 38 -18.33 -4.93 -25.64
C CYS A 38 -18.23 -5.82 -24.39
N GLU A 39 -18.90 -6.97 -24.36
CA GLU A 39 -18.80 -7.92 -23.26
C GLU A 39 -17.34 -8.37 -23.05
N LYS A 40 -16.68 -8.87 -24.09
CA LYS A 40 -15.27 -9.28 -24.02
C LYS A 40 -14.32 -8.14 -23.65
N ILE A 41 -14.55 -6.94 -24.18
CA ILE A 41 -13.72 -5.76 -23.85
C ILE A 41 -13.90 -5.40 -22.37
N SER A 42 -15.14 -5.46 -21.86
CA SER A 42 -15.50 -5.08 -20.48
C SER A 42 -14.89 -5.98 -19.40
N GLU A 43 -14.41 -7.18 -19.75
CA GLU A 43 -13.72 -8.05 -18.79
C GLU A 43 -12.36 -7.45 -18.36
N ASN A 44 -11.67 -6.81 -19.30
CA ASN A 44 -10.28 -6.40 -19.16
C ASN A 44 -10.10 -4.87 -19.08
N THR A 45 -10.97 -4.10 -19.74
CA THR A 45 -10.83 -2.64 -19.81
C THR A 45 -12.19 -1.94 -19.91
N VAL A 46 -12.18 -0.62 -19.67
CA VAL A 46 -13.32 0.25 -19.98
C VAL A 46 -13.60 0.19 -21.48
N VAL A 47 -14.86 -0.04 -21.82
CA VAL A 47 -15.35 -0.07 -23.19
C VAL A 47 -15.22 1.34 -23.78
N SER A 48 -14.77 1.43 -25.01
CA SER A 48 -14.76 2.68 -25.76
C SER A 48 -15.08 2.42 -27.22
N VAL A 49 -15.65 3.42 -27.90
CA VAL A 49 -15.96 3.33 -29.34
C VAL A 49 -14.72 2.93 -30.15
N ALA A 50 -13.53 3.42 -29.78
CA ALA A 50 -12.28 3.08 -30.45
C ALA A 50 -11.92 1.59 -30.31
N ASN A 51 -12.03 1.04 -29.09
CA ASN A 51 -11.71 -0.37 -28.83
C ASN A 51 -12.72 -1.31 -29.48
N VAL A 52 -14.00 -0.95 -29.45
CA VAL A 52 -15.08 -1.71 -30.11
C VAL A 52 -14.88 -1.74 -31.61
N VAL A 53 -14.58 -0.60 -32.25
CA VAL A 53 -14.31 -0.54 -33.69
C VAL A 53 -13.10 -1.38 -34.06
N ARG A 54 -12.01 -1.33 -33.27
CA ARG A 54 -10.82 -2.14 -33.51
C ARG A 54 -11.11 -3.64 -33.42
N TYR A 55 -11.75 -4.06 -32.33
CA TYR A 55 -12.08 -5.47 -32.09
C TYR A 55 -13.00 -6.03 -33.19
N ILE A 56 -14.02 -5.27 -33.61
CA ILE A 56 -14.94 -5.68 -34.66
C ILE A 56 -14.26 -5.73 -36.04
N ALA A 57 -13.28 -4.85 -36.28
CA ALA A 57 -12.48 -4.88 -37.50
C ALA A 57 -11.57 -6.13 -37.56
N GLU A 58 -11.01 -6.56 -36.43
CA GLU A 58 -10.25 -7.81 -36.31
C GLU A 58 -11.11 -9.05 -36.62
N GLU A 59 -12.40 -9.03 -36.26
CA GLU A 59 -13.39 -10.05 -36.65
C GLU A 59 -13.86 -9.94 -38.12
N GLY A 60 -13.23 -9.07 -38.93
CA GLY A 60 -13.49 -8.93 -40.36
C GLY A 60 -14.74 -8.12 -40.71
N VAL A 61 -15.29 -7.35 -39.76
CA VAL A 61 -16.54 -6.60 -39.95
C VAL A 61 -16.25 -5.11 -40.13
N LYS A 62 -16.74 -4.54 -41.23
CA LYS A 62 -16.60 -3.10 -41.49
C LYS A 62 -17.55 -2.31 -40.58
N LEU A 63 -17.00 -1.75 -39.50
CA LEU A 63 -17.64 -0.77 -38.63
C LEU A 63 -16.71 0.43 -38.48
N SER A 64 -17.22 1.64 -38.70
CA SER A 64 -16.44 2.88 -38.54
C SER A 64 -16.97 3.70 -37.38
N LYS A 65 -16.10 4.53 -36.78
CA LYS A 65 -16.52 5.52 -35.77
C LYS A 65 -17.66 6.40 -36.29
N ARG A 66 -17.57 6.81 -37.56
CA ARG A 66 -18.62 7.60 -38.23
C ARG A 66 -19.96 6.87 -38.23
N THR A 67 -19.98 5.55 -38.45
CA THR A 67 -21.22 4.75 -38.43
C THR A 67 -21.90 4.75 -37.05
N ILE A 68 -21.12 4.86 -35.98
CA ILE A 68 -21.60 4.86 -34.60
C ILE A 68 -22.06 6.26 -34.20
N TYR A 69 -21.30 7.31 -34.53
CA TYR A 69 -21.65 8.69 -34.14
C TYR A 69 -22.71 9.34 -35.04
N ASN A 70 -22.98 8.81 -36.23
CA ASN A 70 -23.95 9.42 -37.12
C ASN A 70 -25.37 9.31 -36.53
N ASP A 71 -25.97 10.44 -36.23
CA ASP A 71 -27.35 10.49 -35.76
C ASP A 71 -28.31 10.16 -36.93
N ARG A 72 -29.40 9.47 -36.61
CA ARG A 72 -30.43 9.04 -37.55
C ARG A 72 -31.79 9.40 -36.98
N GLU A 73 -32.78 9.64 -37.82
CA GLU A 73 -34.18 9.74 -37.37
C GLU A 73 -34.57 8.45 -36.66
N GLY A 74 -34.98 8.57 -35.38
CA GLY A 74 -35.25 7.43 -34.50
C GLY A 74 -34.05 6.92 -33.68
N GLY A 75 -32.92 7.62 -33.70
CA GLY A 75 -31.73 7.29 -32.92
C GLY A 75 -30.83 6.25 -33.59
N ASN A 76 -29.54 6.26 -33.23
CA ASN A 76 -28.59 5.27 -33.72
C ASN A 76 -28.47 4.11 -32.69
N PRO A 77 -28.96 2.90 -33.01
CA PRO A 77 -28.98 1.80 -32.07
C PRO A 77 -27.57 1.35 -31.65
N TYR A 78 -26.56 1.59 -32.50
CA TYR A 78 -25.17 1.25 -32.15
C TYR A 78 -24.61 2.19 -31.09
N LYS A 79 -24.96 3.49 -31.17
CA LYS A 79 -24.54 4.50 -30.21
C LYS A 79 -25.13 4.21 -28.83
N GLU A 80 -26.44 3.98 -28.79
CA GLU A 80 -27.17 3.69 -27.55
C GLU A 80 -26.62 2.44 -26.83
N LEU A 81 -26.38 1.36 -27.58
CA LEU A 81 -25.81 0.14 -27.01
C LEU A 81 -24.39 0.35 -26.46
N ILE A 82 -23.54 1.06 -27.20
CA ILE A 82 -22.16 1.30 -26.76
C ILE A 82 -22.13 2.24 -25.55
N GLU A 83 -22.98 3.28 -25.50
CA GLU A 83 -23.08 4.19 -24.36
C GLU A 83 -23.49 3.48 -23.07
N GLU A 84 -24.45 2.56 -23.12
CA GLU A 84 -24.82 1.77 -21.95
C GLU A 84 -23.70 0.80 -21.53
N TRP A 85 -22.98 0.22 -22.48
CA TRP A 85 -21.78 -0.58 -22.19
C TRP A 85 -20.63 0.25 -21.60
N MET A 86 -20.44 1.50 -22.05
CA MET A 86 -19.47 2.42 -21.46
C MET A 86 -19.80 2.65 -19.99
N LYS A 87 -21.06 3.01 -19.67
CA LYS A 87 -21.52 3.20 -18.28
C LYS A 87 -21.32 1.95 -17.43
N HIS A 88 -21.68 0.77 -17.94
CA HIS A 88 -21.48 -0.49 -17.22
C HIS A 88 -20.00 -0.74 -16.95
N SER A 89 -19.15 -0.64 -17.97
CA SER A 89 -17.71 -0.89 -17.83
C SER A 89 -17.02 0.15 -16.93
N GLU A 90 -17.46 1.40 -16.95
CA GLU A 90 -16.98 2.44 -16.02
C GLU A 90 -17.36 2.11 -14.57
N LEU A 91 -18.59 1.65 -14.30
CA LEU A 91 -18.99 1.22 -12.96
C LEU A 91 -18.13 0.04 -12.47
N VAL A 92 -17.95 -0.98 -13.30
CA VAL A 92 -17.13 -2.17 -12.96
C VAL A 92 -15.67 -1.79 -12.68
N HIS A 93 -15.08 -0.91 -13.49
CA HIS A 93 -13.67 -0.55 -13.36
C HIS A 93 -13.42 0.59 -12.37
N SER A 94 -14.41 1.44 -12.09
CA SER A 94 -14.33 2.43 -11.01
C SER A 94 -14.39 1.77 -9.64
N GLU A 95 -15.22 0.72 -9.45
CA GLU A 95 -15.20 -0.13 -8.25
C GLU A 95 -13.85 -0.86 -8.09
N LYS A 96 -13.23 -1.32 -9.18
CA LYS A 96 -11.86 -1.87 -9.14
C LYS A 96 -10.83 -0.80 -8.79
N LYS A 97 -10.92 0.41 -9.35
CA LYS A 97 -10.00 1.53 -9.06
C LYS A 97 -10.16 2.08 -7.64
N SER A 98 -11.36 2.10 -7.06
CA SER A 98 -11.57 2.54 -5.68
C SER A 98 -11.00 1.54 -4.67
N ARG A 99 -11.02 0.24 -4.97
CA ARG A 99 -10.24 -0.76 -4.21
C ARG A 99 -8.74 -0.49 -4.24
N VAL A 100 -8.21 -0.02 -5.37
CA VAL A 100 -6.77 0.31 -5.52
C VAL A 100 -6.41 1.67 -4.88
N LYS A 101 -7.36 2.60 -4.75
CA LYS A 101 -7.10 3.93 -4.17
C LYS A 101 -7.02 3.98 -2.64
N ASN A 102 -7.46 2.94 -1.95
CA ASN A 102 -7.24 2.78 -0.50
C ASN A 102 -5.94 2.02 -0.19
N VAL A 103 -4.99 2.00 -1.12
CA VAL A 103 -3.63 1.56 -0.83
C VAL A 103 -2.89 2.78 -0.33
N ASP A 104 -2.70 2.85 0.99
CA ASP A 104 -1.74 3.77 1.58
C ASP A 104 -0.44 3.66 0.78
N THR A 105 0.17 4.79 0.44
CA THR A 105 1.51 4.79 -0.19
C THR A 105 2.55 4.08 0.70
N GLU A 106 2.22 3.90 1.98
CA GLU A 106 2.95 3.08 2.92
C GLU A 106 2.83 1.56 2.66
N THR A 107 1.81 1.06 1.99
CA THR A 107 1.61 -0.36 1.66
C THR A 107 1.86 -0.71 0.19
N ALA A 108 2.44 0.18 -0.62
CA ALA A 108 2.66 -0.05 -2.05
C ALA A 108 3.57 -1.27 -2.41
N LEU A 109 4.30 -1.85 -1.45
CA LEU A 109 5.04 -3.11 -1.62
C LEU A 109 4.20 -4.37 -1.29
N SER A 110 3.03 -4.20 -0.68
CA SER A 110 2.00 -5.24 -0.51
C SER A 110 1.11 -5.40 -1.75
N LEU A 111 1.37 -4.61 -2.82
CA LEU A 111 0.65 -4.71 -4.09
C LEU A 111 1.12 -5.88 -4.96
N VAL A 112 2.32 -6.41 -4.69
CA VAL A 112 2.90 -7.54 -5.43
C VAL A 112 3.58 -8.43 -4.41
N ASP A 113 2.91 -9.52 -4.04
CA ASP A 113 3.50 -10.54 -3.18
C ASP A 113 4.24 -11.59 -4.02
N GLU A 114 5.06 -12.44 -3.38
CA GLU A 114 5.75 -13.54 -4.07
C GLU A 114 4.77 -14.47 -4.81
N GLU A 115 3.54 -14.58 -4.32
CA GLU A 115 2.45 -15.31 -4.97
C GLU A 115 2.00 -14.66 -6.29
N ASP A 116 2.09 -13.35 -6.42
CA ASP A 116 1.79 -12.63 -7.67
C ASP A 116 2.94 -12.73 -8.67
N LEU A 117 4.18 -12.74 -8.18
CA LEU A 117 5.35 -13.04 -9.00
C LEU A 117 5.31 -14.47 -9.55
N ALA A 118 4.77 -15.43 -8.79
CA ALA A 118 4.62 -16.82 -9.22
C ALA A 118 3.64 -17.00 -10.39
N LYS A 119 2.68 -16.07 -10.56
CA LYS A 119 1.70 -16.06 -11.67
C LYS A 119 2.30 -15.61 -13.00
N ILE A 120 3.53 -15.08 -13.02
CA ILE A 120 4.23 -14.72 -14.25
C ILE A 120 4.70 -16.01 -14.95
N PRO A 121 4.19 -16.34 -16.15
CA PRO A 121 4.48 -17.61 -16.81
C PRO A 121 5.89 -17.67 -17.39
N ASP A 122 6.46 -16.52 -17.78
CA ASP A 122 7.84 -16.43 -18.27
C ASP A 122 8.81 -16.42 -17.10
N ILE A 123 9.65 -17.47 -17.03
CA ILE A 123 10.65 -17.67 -15.98
C ILE A 123 11.70 -16.56 -15.97
N ALA A 124 12.14 -16.08 -17.14
CA ALA A 124 13.15 -15.04 -17.23
C ALA A 124 12.57 -13.69 -16.79
N LEU A 125 11.32 -13.41 -17.15
CA LEU A 125 10.62 -12.22 -16.70
C LEU A 125 10.36 -12.25 -15.19
N ARG A 126 9.92 -13.40 -14.66
CA ARG A 126 9.70 -13.61 -13.23
C ARG A 126 10.97 -13.37 -12.41
N HIS A 127 12.10 -13.89 -12.87
CA HIS A 127 13.38 -13.67 -12.20
C HIS A 127 13.79 -12.19 -12.20
N LYS A 128 13.64 -11.48 -13.32
CA LYS A 128 13.90 -10.03 -13.40
C LYS A 128 13.03 -9.23 -12.43
N PHE A 129 11.73 -9.53 -12.40
CA PHE A 129 10.81 -8.87 -11.48
C PHE A 129 11.10 -9.20 -10.01
N SER A 130 11.50 -10.44 -9.70
CA SER A 130 11.90 -10.85 -8.36
C SER A 130 13.14 -10.07 -7.88
N LEU A 131 14.16 -9.90 -8.75
CA LEU A 131 15.32 -9.05 -8.44
C LEU A 131 14.93 -7.59 -8.19
N MET A 132 14.13 -6.99 -9.08
CA MET A 132 13.66 -5.62 -8.92
C MET A 132 12.85 -5.44 -7.64
N TYR A 133 12.02 -6.42 -7.28
CA TYR A 133 11.25 -6.41 -6.04
C TYR A 133 12.16 -6.44 -4.80
N GLY A 134 13.19 -7.29 -4.80
CA GLY A 134 14.20 -7.34 -3.75
C GLY A 134 14.96 -6.02 -3.59
N GLU A 135 15.38 -5.40 -4.70
CA GLU A 135 16.05 -4.10 -4.71
C GLU A 135 15.15 -2.99 -4.15
N LEU A 136 13.89 -2.93 -4.59
CA LEU A 136 12.90 -1.96 -4.09
C LEU A 136 12.65 -2.12 -2.58
N ARG A 137 12.55 -3.35 -2.09
CA ARG A 137 12.39 -3.64 -0.66
C ARG A 137 13.59 -3.15 0.13
N SER A 138 14.81 -3.40 -0.36
CA SER A 138 16.05 -2.93 0.26
C SER A 138 16.15 -1.40 0.29
N LEU A 139 15.90 -0.73 -0.83
CA LEU A 139 15.90 0.73 -0.94
C LEU A 139 14.92 1.38 0.03
N ARG A 140 13.72 0.80 0.17
CA ARG A 140 12.74 1.30 1.12
C ARG A 140 13.23 1.15 2.55
N ASN A 141 13.82 0.01 2.90
CA ASN A 141 14.38 -0.20 4.24
C ASN A 141 15.46 0.86 4.54
N GLN A 142 16.33 1.16 3.57
CA GLN A 142 17.32 2.24 3.69
C GLN A 142 16.66 3.60 3.88
N VAL A 143 15.59 3.92 3.15
CA VAL A 143 14.84 5.17 3.32
C VAL A 143 14.19 5.26 4.70
N THR A 144 13.61 4.17 5.20
CA THR A 144 13.06 4.12 6.57
C THR A 144 14.15 4.41 7.59
N ILE A 145 15.28 3.70 7.51
CA ILE A 145 16.43 3.93 8.40
C ILE A 145 16.91 5.38 8.32
N LEU A 146 16.99 5.99 7.13
CA LEU A 146 17.39 7.39 6.98
C LEU A 146 16.38 8.37 7.58
N LYS A 147 15.09 8.07 7.51
CA LYS A 147 14.05 8.88 8.17
C LYS A 147 14.15 8.76 9.68
N ASP A 148 14.41 7.57 10.20
CA ASP A 148 14.60 7.33 11.63
C ASP A 148 15.85 8.07 12.13
N VAL A 149 16.96 8.00 11.38
CA VAL A 149 18.18 8.77 11.66
C VAL A 149 17.94 10.28 11.60
N LYS A 150 17.13 10.77 10.66
CA LYS A 150 16.75 12.19 10.58
C LYS A 150 15.85 12.62 11.75
N ALA A 151 15.04 11.71 12.28
CA ALA A 151 14.20 11.95 13.44
C ALA A 151 14.99 11.93 14.76
N LEU A 152 16.26 11.47 14.74
CA LEU A 152 17.13 11.61 15.89
C LEU A 152 17.45 13.10 16.13
N PRO A 153 17.38 13.57 17.38
CA PRO A 153 17.76 14.94 17.71
C PRO A 153 19.22 15.17 17.31
N SER A 154 19.45 16.17 16.46
CA SER A 154 20.81 16.56 16.06
C SER A 154 21.51 17.20 17.25
N VAL A 155 22.44 16.49 17.89
CA VAL A 155 23.32 17.09 18.89
C VAL A 155 24.35 17.94 18.14
N SER A 156 24.17 19.26 18.17
CA SER A 156 25.15 20.18 17.60
C SER A 156 26.37 20.26 18.52
N GLN A 157 27.59 20.15 17.97
CA GLN A 157 28.83 20.40 18.73
C GLN A 157 28.89 21.81 19.35
N SER A 158 28.10 22.76 18.84
CA SER A 158 27.97 24.10 19.45
C SER A 158 27.09 24.13 20.71
N GLN A 159 26.21 23.14 20.93
CA GLN A 159 25.44 23.01 22.17
C GLN A 159 26.35 22.49 23.31
N ILE A 160 27.25 21.57 22.99
CA ILE A 160 28.23 21.00 23.95
C ILE A 160 29.20 22.09 24.48
N ALA A 161 29.56 23.08 23.64
CA ALA A 161 30.49 24.14 24.03
C ALA A 161 29.87 25.26 24.88
N TYR A 162 28.56 25.49 24.77
CA TYR A 162 27.85 26.51 25.57
C TYR A 162 27.48 26.00 26.97
N GLU A 163 27.28 24.70 27.13
CA GLU A 163 26.93 24.06 28.41
C GLU A 163 28.14 23.87 29.34
N ALA A 164 29.36 23.86 28.82
CA ALA A 164 30.57 23.70 29.62
C ALA A 164 31.01 24.94 30.42
N ASN A 165 30.44 26.13 30.14
CA ASN A 165 30.94 27.42 30.66
C ASN A 165 29.95 28.19 31.56
N ASN A 166 28.78 27.63 31.90
CA ASN A 166 27.82 28.28 32.80
C ASN A 166 27.43 27.33 33.93
N ASP A 167 28.17 27.44 35.03
CA ASP A 167 28.03 26.65 36.26
C ASP A 167 26.78 27.04 37.10
N ASP A 168 25.76 27.69 36.52
CA ASP A 168 24.70 28.35 37.30
C ASP A 168 23.28 28.33 36.68
N LEU A 169 22.99 27.45 35.71
CA LEU A 169 21.65 27.34 35.10
C LEU A 169 21.12 25.90 35.04
N LEU A 170 21.01 25.25 36.21
CA LEU A 170 20.20 24.04 36.41
C LEU A 170 18.69 24.35 36.50
N THR A 171 18.13 25.09 35.54
CA THR A 171 16.68 25.18 35.35
C THR A 171 16.33 24.98 33.87
N TYR A 172 16.67 23.79 33.38
CA TYR A 172 16.04 23.23 32.19
C TYR A 172 14.56 22.93 32.52
N GLN A 173 13.66 23.73 31.95
CA GLN A 173 12.24 23.38 31.84
C GLN A 173 12.11 22.21 30.86
N GLY A 174 12.13 21.01 31.43
CA GLY A 174 11.80 19.76 30.77
C GLY A 174 11.77 18.69 31.85
N ASN A 175 10.65 18.60 32.60
CA ASN A 175 10.33 17.56 33.57
C ASN A 175 11.54 16.88 34.23
N ASN A 176 12.25 17.56 35.13
CA ASN A 176 13.11 16.88 36.10
C ASN A 176 12.19 16.03 37.00
N LYS A 177 11.88 14.82 36.54
CA LYS A 177 11.37 13.74 37.37
C LYS A 177 12.55 13.32 38.24
N GLU A 178 12.83 14.12 39.26
CA GLU A 178 13.88 13.81 40.22
C GLU A 178 13.68 12.38 40.71
N LEU A 179 14.75 11.60 40.61
CA LEU A 179 14.79 10.28 41.22
C LEU A 179 14.65 10.48 42.73
N SER A 180 13.67 9.80 43.33
CA SER A 180 13.56 9.69 44.78
C SER A 180 14.79 9.01 45.36
N ASP A 181 15.03 9.20 46.66
CA ASP A 181 16.20 8.61 47.34
C ASP A 181 16.26 7.09 47.18
N TYR A 182 15.10 6.43 47.19
CA TYR A 182 14.98 4.99 46.93
C TYR A 182 15.40 4.61 45.51
N GLU A 183 14.92 5.34 44.50
CA GLU A 183 15.27 5.06 43.10
C GLU A 183 16.76 5.27 42.83
N ARG A 184 17.37 6.28 43.49
CA ARG A 184 18.82 6.51 43.45
C ARG A 184 19.61 5.39 44.12
N GLU A 185 19.09 4.82 45.19
CA GLU A 185 19.71 3.68 45.88
C GLU A 185 19.67 2.42 45.02
N VAL A 186 18.54 2.12 44.37
CA VAL A 186 18.40 0.98 43.44
C VAL A 186 19.38 1.09 42.27
N ILE A 187 19.56 2.28 41.69
CA ILE A 187 20.56 2.52 40.64
C ILE A 187 21.98 2.35 41.18
N LYS A 188 22.29 2.89 42.36
CA LYS A 188 23.62 2.75 42.96
C LYS A 188 23.96 1.29 43.25
N ASP A 189 23.00 0.50 43.72
CA ASP A 189 23.22 -0.92 43.99
C ASP A 189 23.41 -1.73 42.70
N PHE A 190 22.70 -1.37 41.62
CA PHE A 190 22.92 -1.94 40.29
C PHE A 190 24.30 -1.58 39.72
N LEU A 191 24.68 -0.30 39.77
CA LEU A 191 25.96 0.20 39.22
C LEU A 191 27.17 -0.28 40.03
N SER A 192 27.04 -0.41 41.35
CA SER A 192 28.13 -0.86 42.22
C SER A 192 28.41 -2.37 42.12
N ALA A 193 27.69 -3.11 41.26
CA ALA A 193 27.89 -4.52 41.00
C ALA A 193 27.86 -5.39 42.28
N LYS A 194 27.16 -4.93 43.34
CA LYS A 194 26.91 -5.73 44.55
C LYS A 194 25.98 -6.93 44.25
N LEU A 195 25.22 -6.83 43.17
CA LEU A 195 24.31 -7.86 42.68
C LEU A 195 25.12 -8.89 41.87
N THR A 196 25.69 -9.86 42.58
CA THR A 196 26.19 -11.12 42.00
C THR A 196 25.04 -11.73 41.18
N PRO A 197 25.18 -11.97 39.86
CA PRO A 197 26.43 -12.26 39.13
C PRO A 197 26.88 -11.21 38.09
N LEU A 198 26.45 -9.95 38.17
CA LEU A 198 26.73 -8.95 37.13
C LEU A 198 27.94 -8.05 37.45
N ALA A 199 28.59 -7.54 36.40
CA ALA A 199 29.67 -6.54 36.46
C ALA A 199 29.65 -5.65 35.22
N PHE A 200 30.39 -4.55 35.28
CA PHE A 200 30.77 -3.79 34.09
C PHE A 200 32.24 -4.09 33.75
N ASP A 201 32.54 -4.26 32.46
CA ASP A 201 33.91 -4.36 31.96
C ASP A 201 34.56 -2.97 31.81
N GLU A 202 35.81 -2.94 31.32
CA GLU A 202 36.59 -1.69 31.17
C GLU A 202 35.97 -0.72 30.15
N ASP A 203 35.17 -1.22 29.22
CA ASP A 203 34.46 -0.44 28.20
C ASP A 203 33.03 -0.04 28.65
N GLY A 204 32.63 -0.43 29.86
CA GLY A 204 31.33 -0.12 30.44
C GLY A 204 30.18 -1.03 29.96
N ALA A 205 30.48 -2.18 29.36
CA ALA A 205 29.48 -3.17 29.00
C ALA A 205 29.10 -4.05 30.20
N LEU A 206 27.81 -4.36 30.34
CA LEU A 206 27.30 -5.24 31.39
C LEU A 206 27.64 -6.71 31.06
N VAL A 207 28.52 -7.31 31.85
CA VAL A 207 29.00 -8.68 31.71
C VAL A 207 28.59 -9.53 32.90
N SER A 208 28.42 -10.84 32.66
CA SER A 208 28.14 -11.79 33.72
C SER A 208 29.43 -12.46 34.21
N LYS A 209 29.64 -12.49 35.53
CA LYS A 209 30.78 -13.17 36.18
C LYS A 209 30.55 -14.67 36.38
N SER A 210 29.30 -15.13 36.34
CA SER A 210 28.96 -16.54 36.56
C SER A 210 27.70 -16.97 35.81
N VAL A 211 27.47 -18.27 35.70
CA VAL A 211 26.28 -18.81 35.02
C VAL A 211 25.00 -18.29 35.69
N ILE A 212 24.19 -17.56 34.94
CA ILE A 212 22.87 -17.07 35.36
C ILE A 212 21.86 -18.20 35.20
N LYS A 213 21.13 -18.53 36.27
CA LYS A 213 20.06 -19.52 36.21
C LYS A 213 18.81 -18.90 35.57
N ARG A 214 18.02 -19.75 34.92
CA ARG A 214 16.70 -19.35 34.41
C ARG A 214 15.84 -18.87 35.58
N ASP A 215 15.24 -17.70 35.42
CA ASP A 215 14.39 -17.02 36.41
C ASP A 215 15.14 -16.47 37.65
N GLU A 216 16.46 -16.31 37.57
CA GLU A 216 17.24 -15.62 38.59
C GLU A 216 17.07 -14.09 38.50
N THR A 217 16.75 -13.46 39.62
CA THR A 217 16.58 -12.00 39.70
C THR A 217 17.94 -11.31 39.69
N LEU A 218 18.17 -10.47 38.68
CA LEU A 218 19.47 -9.82 38.42
C LEU A 218 19.56 -8.37 38.94
N SER A 219 18.45 -7.81 39.43
CA SER A 219 18.38 -6.43 39.90
C SER A 219 17.35 -6.27 41.01
N GLY A 220 17.44 -5.16 41.76
CA GLY A 220 16.37 -4.74 42.64
C GLY A 220 15.05 -4.52 41.88
N GLU A 221 13.93 -4.70 42.58
CA GLU A 221 12.60 -4.38 42.07
C GLU A 221 12.52 -2.90 41.68
N GLY A 222 11.71 -2.58 40.66
CA GLY A 222 11.54 -1.20 40.19
C GLY A 222 12.63 -0.66 39.27
N LEU A 223 13.75 -1.38 39.03
CA LEU A 223 14.82 -0.91 38.13
C LEU A 223 14.28 -0.55 36.72
N LYS A 224 13.34 -1.34 36.19
CA LYS A 224 12.73 -1.08 34.88
C LYS A 224 12.01 0.28 34.84
N GLU A 225 11.17 0.54 35.83
CA GLU A 225 10.38 1.78 35.92
C GLU A 225 11.28 3.01 36.09
N ILE A 226 12.38 2.83 36.82
CA ILE A 226 13.41 3.84 37.02
C ILE A 226 14.16 4.16 35.71
N LEU A 227 14.57 3.14 34.96
CA LEU A 227 15.23 3.33 33.67
C LEU A 227 14.29 3.96 32.64
N GLU A 228 13.01 3.55 32.62
CA GLU A 228 11.99 4.16 31.76
C GLU A 228 11.76 5.64 32.13
N LYS A 229 11.79 5.97 33.43
CA LYS A 229 11.70 7.36 33.94
C LYS A 229 12.90 8.22 33.57
N LEU A 230 14.08 7.63 33.36
CA LEU A 230 15.30 8.35 32.96
C LEU A 230 15.40 8.60 31.44
N ILE A 231 14.68 7.83 30.62
CA ILE A 231 14.75 7.91 29.15
C ILE A 231 13.61 8.77 28.57
N GLN A 232 12.50 8.93 29.30
CA GLN A 232 11.33 9.74 28.91
C GLN A 232 11.40 11.18 29.42
#